data_AF-A0A0F9N572-F1
#
_entry.id   AF-A0A0F9N572-F1
#
_cell.length_a   1.000
_cell.length_b   1.000
_cell.length_c   1.000
_cell.angle_alpha   90.00
_cell.angle_beta   90.00
_cell.angle_gamma   90.00
#
_symmetry.space_group_name_H-M   'P 1'
#
loop_
_entity.id
_entity.type
_entity.pdbx_description
1 polymer ?
#
loop_
_entity_poly.entity_id
_entity_poly.type
_entity_poly.pdbx_seq_one_letter_code
_entity_poly.pdbx_strand_id
1 'polypeptide(L)' 'MASRKQLIDARRKELLAKGYQPGIVNLALEWAQGSAQGMSDYVQKMGGDGDLSDQFLPQYLQDCEKWAKGIVGEPAPPEA' A
#
# COMPACT_ATOMS: atom_id res chain seq x y z
N MET A 1 10.78 11.31 9.48
CA MET A 1 9.80 10.39 8.87
C MET A 1 10.21 10.15 7.43
N ALA A 2 10.07 8.92 6.92
CA ALA A 2 10.28 8.66 5.49
C ALA A 2 9.18 9.38 4.68
N SER A 3 9.52 9.90 3.50
CA SER A 3 8.53 10.51 2.62
C SER A 3 7.57 9.47 2.06
N ARG A 4 6.36 9.90 1.67
CA ARG A 4 5.37 9.08 0.96
C ARG A 4 5.99 8.26 -0.17
N LYS A 5 6.79 8.92 -1.01
CA LYS A 5 7.50 8.28 -2.12
C LYS A 5 8.47 7.20 -1.63
N GLN A 6 9.26 7.47 -0.59
CA GLN A 6 10.19 6.50 -0.03
C GLN A 6 9.48 5.25 0.51
N LEU A 7 8.33 5.43 1.18
CA LEU A 7 7.52 4.33 1.70
C LEU A 7 6.96 3.45 0.57
N ILE A 8 6.40 4.06 -0.47
CA ILE A 8 5.85 3.36 -1.63
C ILE A 8 6.95 2.62 -2.39
N ASP A 9 8.09 3.28 -2.65
CA ASP A 9 9.21 2.67 -3.37
C ASP A 9 9.82 1.51 -2.60
N ALA A 10 9.95 1.64 -1.27
CA ALA A 10 10.40 0.55 -0.41
C ALA A 10 9.45 -0.65 -0.46
N ARG A 11 8.14 -0.41 -0.32
CA ARG A 11 7.14 -1.47 -0.34
C ARG A 11 7.04 -2.15 -1.70
N ARG A 12 7.13 -1.37 -2.79
CA ARG A 12 7.21 -1.88 -4.16
C ARG A 12 8.36 -2.86 -4.33
N LYS A 13 9.57 -2.47 -3.90
CA LYS A 13 10.78 -3.32 -3.98
C LYS A 13 10.60 -4.61 -3.19
N GLU A 14 10.04 -4.52 -1.98
CA GLU A 14 9.79 -5.69 -1.14
C GLU A 14 8.82 -6.69 -1.81
N LEU A 15 7.68 -6.21 -2.33
CA LEU A 15 6.69 -7.08 -2.97
C LEU A 15 7.22 -7.72 -4.26
N LEU A 16 7.98 -6.97 -5.07
CA LEU A 16 8.64 -7.53 -6.24
C LEU A 16 9.66 -8.61 -5.86
N ALA A 17 10.44 -8.39 -4.79
CA ALA A 17 11.41 -9.37 -4.29
C ALA A 17 10.73 -10.64 -3.74
N LYS A 18 9.50 -10.54 -3.23
CA LYS A 18 8.67 -11.70 -2.84
C LYS A 18 8.12 -12.48 -4.04
N GLY A 19 8.26 -11.97 -5.26
CA GLY A 19 7.78 -12.63 -6.48
C GLY A 19 6.40 -12.19 -6.96
N TYR A 20 5.83 -11.13 -6.39
CA TYR A 20 4.60 -10.58 -6.94
C TYR A 20 4.86 -9.97 -8.33
N GLN A 21 3.95 -10.25 -9.27
CA GLN A 21 4.00 -9.67 -10.61
C GLN A 21 3.88 -8.14 -10.54
N PRO A 22 4.64 -7.37 -11.36
CA PRO A 22 4.62 -5.90 -11.30
C PRO A 22 3.23 -5.27 -11.39
N GLY A 23 2.33 -5.84 -12.19
CA GLY A 23 0.94 -5.39 -12.29
C GLY A 23 0.18 -5.51 -10.97
N ILE A 24 0.36 -6.62 -10.24
CA ILE A 24 -0.26 -6.84 -8.93
C ILE A 24 0.33 -5.91 -7.87
N VAL A 25 1.65 -5.71 -7.91
CA VAL A 25 2.32 -4.76 -7.01
C VAL A 25 1.77 -3.35 -7.21
N ASN A 26 1.62 -2.89 -8.47
CA ASN A 26 1.01 -1.59 -8.76
C ASN A 26 -0.41 -1.48 -8.21
N LEU A 27 -1.25 -2.46 -8.49
CA LEU A 27 -2.64 -2.49 -8.02
C LEU A 27 -2.73 -2.47 -6.48
N ALA A 28 -1.89 -3.22 -5.79
CA ALA A 28 -1.86 -3.26 -4.34
C ALA A 28 -1.43 -1.91 -3.74
N LEU A 29 -0.43 -1.25 -4.33
CA LEU A 29 0.03 0.07 -3.90
C LEU A 29 -1.00 1.17 -4.20
N GLU A 30 -1.73 1.08 -5.31
CA GLU A 30 -2.85 1.97 -5.64
C GLU A 30 -3.99 1.79 -4.62
N TRP A 31 -4.35 0.55 -4.30
CA TRP A 31 -5.32 0.24 -3.26
C TRP A 31 -4.92 0.83 -1.90
N ALA A 32 -3.65 0.70 -1.52
CA ALA A 32 -3.13 1.23 -0.26
C ALA A 32 -3.26 2.77 -0.18
N GLN A 33 -2.85 3.45 -1.26
CA GLN A 33 -2.92 4.91 -1.35
C GLN A 33 -4.37 5.41 -1.34
N GLY A 34 -5.24 4.77 -2.11
CA GLY A 34 -6.66 5.10 -2.16
C GLY A 34 -7.35 4.88 -0.81
N SER A 35 -7.01 3.80 -0.11
CA SER A 35 -7.56 3.51 1.23
C SER A 35 -7.09 4.52 2.27
N ALA A 36 -5.82 4.92 2.23
CA ALA A 36 -5.28 5.96 3.11
C ALA A 36 -5.95 7.33 2.86
N GLN A 37 -6.19 7.68 1.58
CA GLN A 37 -6.93 8.89 1.22
C GLN A 37 -8.38 8.82 1.69
N GLY A 38 -9.08 7.71 1.41
CA GLY A 38 -10.47 7.54 1.83
C GLY A 38 -10.65 7.63 3.35
N MET A 39 -9.68 7.14 4.13
CA MET A 39 -9.68 7.29 5.58
C MET A 39 -9.43 8.74 6.03
N SER A 40 -8.51 9.44 5.37
CA SER A 40 -8.28 10.88 5.57
C SER A 40 -9.58 11.67 5.34
N ASP A 41 -10.25 11.44 4.21
CA ASP A 41 -11.51 12.08 3.85
C ASP A 41 -12.65 11.73 4.82
N TYR A 42 -12.68 10.49 5.32
CA TYR A 42 -13.66 10.06 6.33
C TYR A 42 -13.45 10.81 7.65
N VAL A 43 -12.22 10.88 8.14
CA VAL A 43 -11.90 11.59 9.39
C VAL A 43 -12.19 13.10 9.26
N GLN A 44 -11.89 13.70 8.10
CA GLN A 44 -12.26 15.09 7.83
C GLN A 44 -13.77 15.33 7.94
N LYS A 45 -14.60 14.42 7.40
CA LYS A 45 -16.07 14.51 7.53
C LYS A 45 -16.56 14.39 8.97
N MET A 46 -15.77 13.77 9.85
CA MET A 46 -16.07 13.61 11.27
C MET A 46 -15.56 14.80 12.12
N GLY A 47 -15.04 15.85 11.49
CA GLY A 47 -14.51 17.04 12.16
C GLY A 47 -13.01 16.97 12.49
N GLY A 48 -12.27 16.05 11.87
CA GLY A 48 -10.81 16.05 11.93
C GLY A 48 -10.19 17.11 11.00
N ASP A 49 -9.06 17.66 11.41
CA ASP A 49 -8.35 18.70 10.65
C ASP A 49 -7.21 18.14 9.79
N GLY A 50 -7.13 18.65 8.56
CA GLY A 50 -6.00 18.43 7.66
C GLY A 50 -6.01 17.10 6.91
N ASP A 51 -5.06 16.93 5.99
CA ASP A 51 -4.85 15.67 5.29
C ASP A 51 -3.99 14.72 6.13
N LEU A 52 -4.62 13.64 6.58
CA LEU A 52 -4.02 12.58 7.39
C LEU A 52 -3.60 11.36 6.55
N SER A 53 -3.69 11.44 5.22
CA SER A 53 -3.42 10.31 4.33
C SER A 53 -2.01 9.73 4.52
N ASP A 54 -1.01 10.59 4.76
CA ASP A 54 0.36 10.15 5.07
C ASP A 54 0.50 9.45 6.42
N GLN A 55 -0.40 9.71 7.37
CA GLN A 55 -0.42 9.03 8.67
C GLN A 55 -1.02 7.62 8.55
N PHE A 56 -2.01 7.44 7.67
CA PHE A 56 -2.65 6.14 7.43
C PHE A 56 -1.88 5.25 6.46
N LEU A 57 -1.14 5.85 5.52
CA LEU A 57 -0.45 5.12 4.45
C LEU A 57 0.45 3.97 4.93
N PRO A 58 1.28 4.10 6.00
CA PRO A 58 2.15 3.01 6.44
C PRO A 58 1.38 1.71 6.77
N GLN A 59 0.22 1.82 7.41
CA GLN A 59 -0.60 0.66 7.75
C GLN A 59 -1.17 0.02 6.49
N TYR A 60 -1.72 0.81 5.57
CA TYR A 60 -2.28 0.29 4.33
C TYR A 60 -1.22 -0.31 3.40
N LEU A 61 0.03 0.18 3.43
CA LEU A 61 1.14 -0.45 2.72
C LEU A 61 1.47 -1.83 3.30
N GLN A 62 1.32 -2.06 4.61
CA GLN A 62 1.47 -3.40 5.17
C GLN A 62 0.32 -4.31 4.72
N ASP A 63 -0.92 -3.82 4.80
CA ASP A 63 -2.12 -4.60 4.48
C ASP A 63 -2.29 -4.89 2.99
N CYS A 64 -1.64 -4.12 2.10
CA CYS A 64 -1.76 -4.32 0.66
C CYS A 64 -1.20 -5.68 0.19
N GLU A 65 -0.31 -6.30 0.96
CA GLU A 65 0.18 -7.65 0.68
C GLU A 65 -0.91 -8.71 0.95
N LYS A 66 -1.66 -8.56 2.04
CA LYS A 66 -2.81 -9.44 2.31
C LYS A 66 -3.85 -9.31 1.21
N TRP A 67 -4.10 -8.08 0.75
CA TRP A 67 -4.97 -7.80 -0.37
C TRP A 67 -4.47 -8.45 -1.66
N ALA A 68 -3.19 -8.26 -2.01
CA ALA A 68 -2.58 -8.88 -3.19
C ALA A 68 -2.68 -10.41 -3.15
N LYS A 69 -2.35 -11.01 -2.00
CA LYS A 69 -2.46 -12.45 -1.76
C LYS A 69 -3.88 -12.97 -1.89
N GLY A 70 -4.88 -12.20 -1.47
CA GLY A 70 -6.29 -12.55 -1.65
C GLY A 70 -6.73 -12.61 -3.13
N ILE A 71 -6.05 -11.87 -4.01
CA ILE A 71 -6.37 -11.83 -5.45
C ILE A 71 -5.63 -12.91 -6.22
N VAL A 72 -4.32 -13.06 -5.98
CA VAL A 72 -3.47 -13.93 -6.80
C VAL A 72 -2.94 -15.17 -6.09
N GLY A 73 -3.23 -15.36 -4.81
CA GLY A 73 -2.66 -16.42 -3.98
C GLY A 73 -1.24 -16.09 -3.49
N GLU A 74 -0.52 -17.12 -3.05
CA GLU A 74 0.88 -16.98 -2.62
C GLU A 74 1.78 -16.63 -3.83
N PRO A 75 2.63 -15.61 -3.72
CA PRO A 75 3.60 -15.32 -4.77
C PRO A 75 4.67 -16.43 -4.81
N ALA A 76 5.09 -16.80 -6.01
CA ALA A 76 6.30 -17.61 -6.20
C ALA A 76 7.50 -16.66 -6.36
N PRO A 77 8.51 -16.71 -5.48
CA PRO A 77 9.73 -15.93 -5.65
C PRO A 77 10.34 -16.18 -7.03
N PRO A 78 10.95 -15.17 -7.69
CA PRO A 78 11.65 -15.41 -8.94
C PRO A 78 12.76 -16.44 -8.69
N GLU A 79 12.84 -17.48 -9.50
CA GLU A 79 13.93 -18.47 -9.42
C GLU A 79 15.29 -17.74 -9.48
N ALA A 80 16.20 -18.11 -8.56
CA ALA A 80 17.48 -17.45 -8.35
C ALA A 80 18.49 -17.73 -9.47
#